data_AF-A0A3M1PLL2-F1
#
_entry.id   AF-A0A3M1PLL2-F1
#
_cell.length_a   1.000
_cell.length_b   1.000
_cell.length_c   1.000
_cell.angle_alpha   90.00
_cell.angle_beta   90.00
_cell.angle_gamma   90.00
#
_symmetry.space_group_name_H-M   'P 1'
#
loop_
_entity.id
_entity.type
_entity.pdbx_description
1 polymer ?
#
loop_
_entity_poly.entity_id
_entity_poly.type
_entity_poly.pdbx_seq_one_letter_code
_entity_poly.pdbx_strand_id
1 'polypeptide(L)'
;MKHAHVEFESLEELNEHLAAGQPLAGGVFQSLDLRKHAAVLKKQQLHNAVFLGCELDAATAAHAARHGALIFPKIPHLPYNPYRGALY
;
A
#
# COMPACT_ATOMS: atom_id res chain seq x y z
N MET A 1 9.60 12.22 -17.09
CA MET A 1 8.73 11.05 -17.32
C MET A 1 7.72 11.01 -16.19
N LYS A 2 6.42 11.07 -16.49
CA LYS A 2 5.38 10.85 -15.47
C LYS A 2 5.42 9.35 -15.16
N HIS A 3 5.92 8.98 -13.98
CA HIS A 3 5.72 7.61 -13.50
C HIS A 3 4.21 7.41 -13.35
N ALA A 4 3.63 6.47 -14.08
CA ALA A 4 2.27 6.04 -13.83
C ALA A 4 2.30 5.31 -12.48
N HIS A 5 1.94 6.02 -11.41
CA HIS A 5 1.77 5.43 -10.10
C HIS A 5 0.41 4.74 -10.09
N VAL A 6 0.40 3.42 -9.86
CA VAL A 6 -0.85 2.67 -9.68
C VAL A 6 -1.34 2.90 -8.27
N GLU A 7 -2.61 3.25 -8.13
CA GLU A 7 -3.25 3.46 -6.83
C GLU A 7 -4.15 2.26 -6.51
N PHE A 8 -4.11 1.82 -5.26
CA PHE A 8 -4.91 0.73 -4.74
C PHE A 8 -5.76 1.26 -3.59
N GLU A 9 -7.06 1.40 -3.84
CA GLU A 9 -8.05 1.84 -2.86
C GLU A 9 -8.93 0.68 -2.38
N SER A 10 -8.87 -0.46 -3.08
CA SER A 10 -9.53 -1.70 -2.71
C SER A 10 -8.58 -2.90 -2.71
N LEU A 11 -8.92 -3.94 -1.93
CA LEU A 11 -8.21 -5.22 -1.97
C LEU A 11 -8.44 -5.96 -3.29
N GLU A 12 -9.56 -5.70 -3.97
CA GLU A 12 -9.88 -6.31 -5.26
C GLU A 12 -8.90 -5.86 -6.34
N GLU A 13 -8.72 -4.54 -6.52
CA GLU A 13 -7.74 -3.97 -7.46
C GLU A 13 -6.32 -4.50 -7.19
N LEU A 14 -5.93 -4.57 -5.90
CA LEU A 14 -4.63 -5.13 -5.53
C LEU A 14 -4.52 -6.61 -5.92
N ASN A 15 -5.56 -7.41 -5.65
CA ASN A 15 -5.56 -8.82 -5.97
C ASN A 15 -5.52 -9.07 -7.48
N GLU A 16 -6.25 -8.28 -8.28
CA GLU A 16 -6.23 -8.34 -9.74
C GLU A 16 -4.85 -8.00 -10.30
N HIS A 17 -4.24 -6.92 -9.80
CA HIS A 17 -2.88 -6.51 -10.19
C HIS A 17 -1.82 -7.56 -9.83
N LEU A 18 -1.94 -8.17 -8.64
CA LEU A 18 -1.10 -9.28 -8.21
C LEU A 18 -1.29 -10.53 -9.08
N ALA A 19 -2.53 -10.85 -9.45
CA ALA A 19 -2.85 -11.98 -10.33
C ALA A 19 -2.30 -11.77 -11.75
N ALA A 20 -2.24 -10.52 -12.22
CA ALA A 20 -1.59 -10.14 -13.47
C ALA A 20 -0.05 -10.22 -13.42
N GLY A 21 0.54 -10.50 -12.25
CA GLY A 21 1.99 -10.60 -12.07
C GLY A 21 2.72 -9.26 -12.20
N GLN A 22 2.01 -8.15 -12.05
CA GLN A 22 2.58 -6.81 -12.20
C GLN A 22 3.33 -6.38 -10.94
N PRO A 23 4.43 -5.60 -11.08
CA PRO A 23 5.20 -5.15 -9.94
C PRO A 23 4.41 -4.16 -9.06
N LEU A 24 4.71 -4.14 -7.77
CA LEU A 24 4.14 -3.20 -6.80
C LEU A 24 4.98 -1.93 -6.59
N ALA A 25 6.12 -1.84 -7.28
CA ALA A 25 7.02 -0.72 -7.18
C ALA A 25 6.34 0.59 -7.62
N GLY A 26 6.52 1.65 -6.83
CA GLY A 26 5.87 2.94 -7.07
C GLY A 26 4.36 2.96 -6.84
N GLY A 27 3.76 1.88 -6.32
CA GLY A 27 2.33 1.81 -6.03
C GLY A 27 1.93 2.60 -4.78
N VAL A 28 0.72 3.17 -4.80
CA VAL A 28 0.13 3.89 -3.66
C VAL A 28 -1.00 3.04 -3.09
N PHE A 29 -0.88 2.62 -1.85
CA PHE A 29 -1.85 1.79 -1.15
C PHE A 29 -2.58 2.65 -0.13
N GLN A 30 -3.91 2.68 -0.19
CA GLN A 30 -4.70 3.60 0.61
C GLN A 30 -5.72 2.85 1.46
N SER A 31 -5.59 2.97 2.78
CA SER A 31 -6.57 2.51 3.76
C SER A 31 -6.94 1.02 3.69
N LEU A 32 -6.01 0.20 3.17
CA LEU A 32 -6.18 -1.24 3.02
C LEU A 32 -5.75 -2.01 4.27
N ASP A 33 -6.47 -3.08 4.60
CA ASP A 33 -5.95 -4.11 5.52
C ASP A 33 -5.07 -5.10 4.76
N LEU A 34 -3.76 -4.94 4.89
CA LEU A 34 -2.74 -5.71 4.17
C LEU A 34 -2.09 -6.80 5.04
N ARG A 35 -2.61 -7.06 6.25
CA ARG A 35 -2.07 -8.10 7.14
C ARG A 35 -2.13 -9.49 6.50
N LYS A 36 -3.16 -9.76 5.69
CA LYS A 36 -3.30 -11.01 4.93
C LYS A 36 -2.36 -11.09 3.72
N HIS A 37 -1.85 -9.96 3.24
CA HIS A 37 -0.95 -9.85 2.08
C HIS A 37 0.53 -9.82 2.47
N ALA A 38 0.86 -9.89 3.75
CA ALA A 38 2.22 -9.82 4.29
C ALA A 38 3.23 -10.74 3.56
N ALA A 39 2.83 -11.98 3.29
CA ALA A 39 3.71 -12.96 2.62
C ALA A 39 3.99 -12.59 1.16
N VAL A 40 3.03 -11.98 0.46
CA VAL A 40 3.19 -11.53 -0.93
C VAL A 40 4.01 -10.25 -0.95
N LEU A 41 3.68 -9.28 -0.08
CA LEU A 41 4.42 -8.01 0.02
C LEU A 41 5.91 -8.23 0.29
N LYS A 42 6.26 -9.19 1.15
CA LYS A 42 7.68 -9.56 1.43
C LYS A 42 8.42 -10.20 0.25
N LYS A 43 7.71 -10.65 -0.78
CA LYS A 43 8.29 -11.24 -2.00
C LYS A 43 8.35 -10.24 -3.16
N GLN A 44 7.70 -9.10 -3.04
CA GLN A 44 7.59 -8.09 -4.10
C GLN A 44 8.64 -6.99 -3.93
N GLN A 45 8.96 -6.32 -5.05
CA GLN A 45 9.75 -5.10 -5.01
C GLN A 45 8.84 -3.93 -4.62
N LEU A 46 9.11 -3.30 -3.48
CA LEU A 46 8.31 -2.20 -2.92
C LEU A 46 9.01 -0.83 -3.02
N HIS A 47 10.01 -0.70 -3.89
CA HIS A 47 10.74 0.56 -4.02
C HIS A 47 9.77 1.68 -4.43
N ASN A 48 9.88 2.84 -3.78
CA ASN A 48 9.01 4.01 -4.00
C ASN A 48 7.51 3.75 -3.77
N ALA A 49 7.12 2.62 -3.17
CA ALA A 49 5.74 2.38 -2.79
C ALA A 49 5.34 3.28 -1.61
N VAL A 50 4.08 3.68 -1.54
CA VAL A 50 3.55 4.52 -0.47
C VAL A 50 2.35 3.84 0.17
N PHE A 51 2.40 3.61 1.47
CA PHE A 51 1.29 3.08 2.25
C PHE A 51 0.66 4.19 3.07
N LEU A 52 -0.60 4.52 2.79
CA LEU A 52 -1.36 5.59 3.43
C LEU A 52 -2.47 4.97 4.28
N GLY A 53 -2.29 4.91 5.60
CA GLY A 53 -3.29 4.40 6.52
C GLY A 53 -3.55 2.89 6.43
N CYS A 54 -2.68 2.14 5.75
CA CYS A 54 -2.79 0.68 5.65
C CYS A 54 -2.54 -0.01 6.99
N GLU A 55 -3.23 -1.12 7.22
CA GLU A 55 -2.96 -2.02 8.34
C GLU A 55 -1.92 -3.07 7.91
N LEU A 56 -0.72 -2.99 8.50
CA LEU A 56 0.39 -3.90 8.28
C LEU A 56 0.85 -4.45 9.63
N ASP A 57 1.31 -5.70 9.67
CA ASP A 57 2.08 -6.16 10.82
C ASP A 57 3.45 -5.45 10.86
N ALA A 58 4.02 -5.32 12.06
CA ALA A 58 5.25 -4.58 12.28
C ALA A 58 6.43 -5.10 11.44
N ALA A 59 6.52 -6.41 11.21
CA ALA A 59 7.60 -7.00 10.43
C ALA A 59 7.45 -6.68 8.94
N THR A 60 6.23 -6.68 8.41
CA THR A 60 5.95 -6.28 7.02
C THR A 60 6.19 -4.79 6.81
N ALA A 61 5.76 -3.93 7.74
CA ALA A 61 6.03 -2.49 7.68
C ALA A 61 7.53 -2.20 7.71
N ALA A 62 8.28 -2.82 8.63
CA ALA A 62 9.73 -2.66 8.71
C ALA A 62 10.44 -3.17 7.44
N HIS A 63 9.99 -4.29 6.88
CA HIS A 63 10.51 -4.80 5.60
C HIS A 63 10.26 -3.80 4.47
N ALA A 64 9.03 -3.34 4.28
CA ALA A 64 8.68 -2.38 3.23
C ALA A 64 9.51 -1.08 3.36
N ALA A 65 9.63 -0.53 4.56
CA ALA A 65 10.44 0.66 4.83
C ALA A 65 11.93 0.45 4.49
N ARG A 66 12.51 -0.69 4.87
CA ARG A 66 13.90 -1.04 4.53
C ARG A 66 14.14 -1.18 3.03
N HIS A 67 13.11 -1.48 2.26
CA HIS A 67 13.15 -1.63 0.80
C HIS A 67 12.70 -0.36 0.05
N GLY A 68 12.64 0.78 0.72
CA GLY A 68 12.40 2.09 0.10
C GLY A 68 10.94 2.46 -0.06
N ALA A 69 10.03 1.80 0.66
CA ALA A 69 8.64 2.23 0.76
C ALA A 69 8.46 3.30 1.86
N LEU A 70 7.50 4.20 1.66
CA LEU A 70 7.05 5.16 2.66
C LEU A 70 5.79 4.64 3.34
N ILE A 71 5.72 4.78 4.65
CA ILE A 71 4.58 4.30 5.45
C ILE A 71 4.06 5.44 6.29
N PHE A 72 2.81 5.82 6.04
CA PHE A 72 2.04 6.78 6.81
C PHE A 72 1.00 6.01 7.61
N PRO A 73 1.08 6.01 8.94
CA PRO A 73 0.19 5.22 9.78
C PRO A 73 -1.26 5.76 9.71
N LYS A 74 -2.21 4.88 10.02
CA LYS A 74 -3.60 5.28 10.24
C LYS A 74 -3.65 6.23 11.44
N ILE A 75 -4.28 7.39 11.26
CA ILE A 75 -4.45 8.37 12.34
C ILE A 75 -5.72 7.98 13.11
N PRO A 76 -5.61 7.59 14.40
CA PRO A 76 -6.76 7.19 15.19
C PRO A 76 -7.65 8.40 15.54
N HIS A 77 -8.91 8.14 15.87
CA HIS A 77 -9.87 9.14 16.37
C HIS A 77 -10.25 10.27 15.41
N LEU A 78 -10.02 10.10 14.10
CA LEU A 78 -10.56 11.02 13.11
C LEU A 78 -12.00 10.63 12.73
N PRO A 79 -12.90 11.61 12.56
CA PRO A 79 -14.27 11.35 12.08
C PRO A 79 -14.33 11.07 10.57
N TYR A 80 -13.18 11.11 9.88
CA TYR A 80 -13.04 10.85 8.45
C TYR A 80 -11.75 10.07 8.16
N ASN A 81 -11.63 9.54 6.95
CA ASN A 81 -10.40 8.91 6.47
C ASN A 81 -9.49 9.97 5.82
N PRO A 82 -8.32 10.31 6.42
CA PRO A 82 -7.43 11.35 5.90
C PRO A 82 -6.73 10.95 4.60
N TYR A 83 -6.76 9.66 4.23
CA TYR A 83 -6.08 9.09 3.08
C TYR A 83 -7.06 8.54 2.05
N ARG A 84 -8.22 9.19 1.87
CA ARG A 84 -9.17 8.84 0.81
C ARG A 84 -8.75 9.53 -0.49
N GLY A 85 -8.63 8.80 -1.60
CA GLY A 85 -8.17 9.32 -2.89
C GLY A 85 -9.19 10.16 -3.66
N ALA A 86 -10.48 10.09 -3.29
CA ALA A 86 -11.53 10.93 -3.87
C ALA A 86 -12.18 11.86 -2.82
N LEU A 87 -12.24 13.16 -3.16
CA LEU A 87 -13.06 14.15 -2.45
C LEU A 87 -14.42 14.23 -3.16
N TYR A 88 -15.45 13.72 -2.50
CA TYR A 88 -16.87 13.73 -2.90
C TYR A 88 -17.23 12.89 -4.13
#